data_AF-A0AAD9MVE3-F1
#
_entry.id   AF-A0AAD9MVE3-F1
#
_cell.length_a   1.000
_cell.length_b   1.000
_cell.length_c   1.000
_cell.angle_alpha   90.00
_cell.angle_beta   90.00
_cell.angle_gamma   90.00
#
_symmetry.space_group_name_H-M   'P 1'
#
loop_
_entity.id
_entity.type
_entity.pdbx_description
1 polymer ?
#
loop_
_entity_poly.entity_id
_entity_poly.type
_entity_poly.pdbx_seq_one_letter_code
_entity_poly.pdbx_strand_id
1 'polypeptide(L)'
;MGELLHDITYMDPLGKSDHLGISFCIDLEPEKDDSSQLRYKMDKDDYTKMRVKLEKRYKQTGSYEDYEKYCIKRNKAHSESDRLRRNVEKIIAREAKTRPKSFWTYLKSRTTSRESVSPLEKDNGELTNTDGEKAEVQDILLISIY
;
A
#
# COMPACT_ATOMS: atom_id res chain seq x y z
N MET A 1 -5.63 -39.25 17.57
CA MET A 1 -5.49 -37.86 18.00
C MET A 1 -3.98 -37.64 18.08
N GLY A 2 -3.39 -37.04 17.04
CA GLY A 2 -1.93 -36.88 16.96
C GLY A 2 -1.44 -35.87 18.00
N GLU A 3 -0.31 -36.16 18.62
CA GLU A 3 0.34 -35.26 19.57
C GLU A 3 0.90 -34.04 18.79
N LEU A 4 0.45 -32.82 19.10
CA LEU A 4 0.83 -31.57 18.41
C LEU A 4 2.33 -31.26 18.49
N LEU A 5 2.98 -31.84 19.50
CA LEU A 5 4.36 -31.57 19.86
C LEU A 5 5.03 -32.92 20.15
N HIS A 6 6.08 -33.23 19.40
CA HIS A 6 6.81 -34.49 19.51
C HIS A 6 8.33 -34.24 19.46
N ASP A 7 9.12 -35.28 19.71
CA ASP A 7 10.59 -35.25 19.69
C ASP A 7 11.23 -34.18 20.61
N ILE A 8 10.72 -34.05 21.84
CA ILE A 8 11.33 -33.17 22.84
C ILE A 8 12.67 -33.76 23.29
N THR A 9 13.77 -33.09 22.96
CA THR A 9 15.11 -33.44 23.39
C THR A 9 15.70 -32.32 24.23
N TYR A 10 16.18 -32.67 25.41
CA TYR A 10 16.99 -31.80 26.25
C TYR A 10 18.44 -31.95 25.84
N MET A 11 19.09 -30.82 25.58
CA MET A 11 20.49 -30.77 25.17
C MET A 11 21.34 -30.22 26.30
N ASP A 12 22.53 -30.80 26.42
CA ASP A 12 23.53 -30.33 27.36
C ASP A 12 23.89 -28.85 27.09
N PRO A 13 24.21 -28.09 28.13
CA PRO A 13 24.66 -26.71 27.99
C PRO A 13 25.91 -26.63 27.10
N LEU A 14 25.92 -25.67 26.18
CA LEU A 14 27.11 -25.37 25.39
C LEU A 14 28.13 -24.63 26.28
N GLY A 15 29.15 -25.35 26.74
CA GLY A 15 30.26 -24.79 27.53
C GLY A 15 29.96 -24.70 29.03
N LYS A 16 30.52 -23.71 29.73
CA LYS A 16 30.35 -23.51 31.19
C LYS A 16 29.09 -22.72 31.57
N SER A 17 28.08 -22.72 30.71
CA SER A 17 26.88 -21.89 30.85
C SER A 17 25.77 -22.71 31.50
N ASP A 18 25.05 -22.15 32.48
CA ASP A 18 23.96 -22.83 33.19
C ASP A 18 22.63 -22.88 32.40
N HIS A 19 22.70 -22.86 31.06
CA HIS A 19 21.52 -22.82 30.19
C HIS A 19 21.19 -24.22 29.64
N LEU A 20 19.96 -24.69 29.88
CA LEU A 20 19.45 -25.93 29.32
C LEU A 20 18.91 -25.70 27.90
N GLY A 21 19.45 -26.41 26.92
CA GLY A 21 18.90 -26.41 25.56
C GLY A 21 17.69 -27.32 25.48
N ILE A 22 16.62 -26.88 24.83
CA ILE A 22 15.46 -27.74 24.51
C ILE A 22 15.20 -27.63 23.02
N SER A 23 15.08 -28.77 22.36
CA SER A 23 14.66 -28.90 20.97
C SER A 23 13.39 -29.75 20.92
N PHE A 24 12.45 -29.43 20.04
CA PHE A 24 11.23 -30.21 19.81
C PHE A 24 10.72 -29.96 18.38
N CYS A 25 9.91 -30.90 17.89
CA CYS A 25 9.21 -30.79 16.62
C CYS A 25 7.73 -30.43 16.86
N ILE A 26 7.19 -29.52 16.05
CA ILE A 26 5.78 -29.15 16.07
C ILE A 26 5.21 -29.41 14.67
N ASP A 27 4.14 -30.18 14.63
CA ASP A 27 3.32 -30.34 13.44
C ASP A 27 2.32 -29.19 13.35
N LEU A 28 2.55 -28.26 12.42
CA LEU A 28 1.64 -27.14 12.17
C LEU A 28 0.84 -27.41 10.90
N GLU A 29 -0.47 -27.60 11.05
CA GLU A 29 -1.40 -27.52 9.93
C GLU A 29 -1.74 -26.04 9.69
N PRO A 30 -1.38 -25.46 8.53
CA PRO A 30 -1.78 -24.11 8.22
C PRO A 30 -3.31 -24.06 8.11
N GLU A 31 -3.95 -23.32 9.00
CA GLU A 31 -5.36 -22.98 8.84
C GLU A 31 -5.51 -22.30 7.48
N LYS A 32 -6.41 -22.81 6.64
CA LYS A 32 -6.75 -22.16 5.38
C LYS A 32 -7.39 -20.83 5.70
N ASP A 33 -6.56 -19.79 5.76
CA ASP A 33 -7.04 -18.44 5.81
C ASP A 33 -7.64 -18.11 4.43
N ASP A 34 -8.94 -18.33 4.30
CA ASP A 34 -9.75 -17.83 3.18
C ASP A 34 -9.80 -16.28 3.16
N SER A 35 -8.96 -15.59 3.95
CA SER A 35 -8.60 -14.19 3.73
C SER A 35 -7.84 -14.01 2.42
N SER A 36 -8.56 -14.20 1.32
CA SER A 36 -8.40 -13.35 0.16
C SER A 36 -8.24 -11.93 0.70
N GLN A 37 -7.04 -11.37 0.52
CA GLN A 37 -6.82 -9.96 0.79
C GLN A 37 -7.95 -9.24 0.08
N LEU A 38 -8.79 -8.54 0.84
CA LEU A 38 -9.89 -7.78 0.27
C LEU A 38 -9.26 -6.76 -0.67
N ARG A 39 -9.14 -7.12 -1.94
CA ARG A 39 -8.63 -6.26 -2.99
C ARG A 39 -9.81 -5.36 -3.33
N TYR A 40 -10.01 -4.38 -2.46
CA TYR A 40 -11.07 -3.40 -2.60
C TYR A 40 -10.84 -2.68 -3.93
N LYS A 41 -11.63 -3.05 -4.94
CA LYS A 41 -11.64 -2.40 -6.25
C LYS A 41 -12.30 -1.03 -6.09
N MET A 42 -11.57 -0.10 -5.50
CA MET A 42 -11.95 1.31 -5.40
C MET A 42 -12.02 1.96 -6.79
N ASP A 43 -11.28 1.38 -7.74
CA ASP A 43 -11.06 1.92 -9.08
C ASP A 43 -12.00 1.29 -10.13
N LYS A 44 -13.25 0.96 -9.76
CA LYS A 44 -14.18 0.29 -10.69
C LYS A 44 -14.53 1.12 -11.94
N ASP A 45 -14.22 2.41 -11.95
CA ASP A 45 -14.43 3.28 -13.10
C ASP A 45 -13.22 4.18 -13.32
N ASP A 46 -12.87 4.38 -14.59
CA ASP A 46 -11.84 5.32 -15.00
C ASP A 46 -12.41 6.74 -15.02
N TYR A 47 -12.69 7.24 -13.82
CA TYR A 47 -13.22 8.59 -13.60
C TYR A 47 -12.28 9.67 -14.16
N THR A 48 -10.98 9.36 -14.25
CA THR A 48 -9.98 10.20 -14.91
C THR A 48 -10.23 10.29 -16.41
N LYS A 49 -10.42 9.17 -17.12
CA LYS A 49 -10.81 9.17 -18.54
C LYS A 49 -12.16 9.84 -18.76
N MET A 50 -13.13 9.63 -17.88
CA MET A 50 -14.44 10.27 -17.96
C MET A 50 -14.31 11.80 -17.84
N ARG A 51 -13.54 12.28 -16.87
CA ARG A 51 -13.27 13.72 -16.67
C ARG A 51 -12.61 14.32 -17.91
N VAL A 52 -11.54 13.71 -18.42
CA VAL A 52 -10.81 14.18 -19.60
C VAL A 52 -11.73 14.22 -20.84
N LYS A 53 -12.57 13.21 -21.03
CA LYS A 53 -13.50 13.14 -22.16
C LYS A 53 -14.57 14.24 -22.10
N LEU A 54 -15.12 14.51 -20.92
CA LEU A 54 -16.14 15.54 -20.74
C LEU A 54 -15.55 16.95 -20.82
N GLU A 55 -14.36 17.15 -20.25
CA GLU A 55 -13.61 18.41 -20.34
C GLU A 55 -13.28 18.75 -21.81
N LYS A 56 -12.82 17.76 -22.59
CA LYS A 56 -12.54 17.94 -24.02
C LYS A 56 -13.81 18.34 -24.78
N ARG A 57 -14.96 17.70 -24.48
CA ARG A 57 -16.23 18.06 -25.11
C ARG A 57 -16.66 19.47 -24.79
N TYR A 58 -16.65 19.86 -23.51
CA TYR A 58 -16.98 21.22 -23.09
C TYR A 58 -16.08 22.27 -23.77
N LYS A 59 -14.75 22.02 -23.82
CA LYS A 59 -13.80 22.91 -24.49
C LYS A 59 -14.02 23.00 -26.01
N GLN A 60 -14.66 22.00 -26.62
CA GLN A 60 -14.97 21.98 -28.06
C GLN A 60 -16.28 22.69 -28.40
N THR A 61 -17.33 22.53 -27.59
CA THR A 61 -18.64 23.15 -27.85
C THR A 61 -18.79 24.54 -27.24
N GLY A 62 -18.09 24.86 -26.15
CA GLY A 62 -18.21 26.15 -25.44
C GLY A 62 -19.61 26.43 -24.86
N SER A 63 -20.51 25.44 -24.91
CA SER A 63 -21.91 25.57 -24.49
C SER A 63 -22.05 25.38 -22.98
N TYR A 64 -22.85 26.24 -22.36
CA TYR A 64 -23.20 26.15 -20.93
C TYR A 64 -23.96 24.85 -20.59
N GLU A 65 -24.79 24.34 -21.51
CA GLU A 65 -25.52 23.09 -21.30
C GLU A 65 -24.59 21.88 -21.21
N ASP A 66 -23.49 21.89 -21.96
CA ASP A 66 -22.48 20.82 -21.91
C ASP A 66 -21.66 20.88 -20.63
N TYR A 67 -21.43 22.09 -20.11
CA TYR A 67 -20.83 22.30 -18.79
C TYR A 67 -21.71 21.75 -17.66
N GLU A 68 -23.02 22.02 -17.69
CA GLU A 68 -23.95 21.51 -16.69
C GLU A 68 -24.01 19.97 -16.69
N LYS A 69 -24.11 19.37 -17.89
CA LYS A 69 -24.05 17.90 -18.06
C LYS A 69 -22.73 17.32 -17.55
N TYR A 70 -21.61 18.01 -17.75
CA TYR A 70 -20.32 17.63 -17.18
C TYR A 70 -20.33 17.67 -15.65
N CYS A 71 -20.76 18.78 -15.05
CA CYS A 71 -20.81 18.96 -13.60
C CYS A 71 -21.65 17.87 -12.92
N ILE A 72 -22.82 17.55 -13.45
CA ILE A 72 -23.70 16.50 -12.91
C ILE A 72 -22.99 15.14 -12.94
N LYS A 73 -22.41 14.77 -14.08
CA LYS A 73 -21.71 13.48 -14.25
C LYS A 73 -20.48 13.37 -13.36
N ARG A 74 -19.68 14.43 -13.28
CA ARG A 74 -18.48 14.50 -12.41
C ARG A 74 -18.86 14.37 -10.95
N ASN A 75 -19.88 15.10 -10.50
CA ASN A 75 -20.30 15.07 -9.11
C ASN A 75 -20.89 13.71 -8.73
N LYS A 76 -21.65 13.08 -9.64
CA LYS A 76 -22.15 11.70 -9.45
C LYS A 76 -20.99 10.70 -9.32
N ALA A 77 -20.01 10.77 -10.22
CA ALA A 77 -18.78 9.97 -10.16
C ALA A 77 -18.01 10.15 -8.83
N HIS A 78 -17.87 11.40 -8.38
CA HIS A 78 -17.23 11.72 -7.11
C HIS A 78 -18.01 11.14 -5.92
N SER A 79 -19.34 11.31 -5.91
CA SER A 79 -20.23 10.80 -4.87
C SER A 79 -20.15 9.28 -4.76
N GLU A 80 -20.13 8.57 -5.89
CA GLU A 80 -19.99 7.11 -5.90
C GLU A 80 -18.60 6.67 -5.41
N SER A 81 -17.53 7.34 -5.84
CA SER A 81 -16.18 7.09 -5.33
C SER A 81 -16.09 7.26 -3.80
N ASP A 82 -16.66 8.35 -3.28
CA ASP A 82 -16.72 8.60 -1.84
C ASP A 82 -17.53 7.54 -1.11
N ARG A 83 -18.66 7.11 -1.68
CA ARG A 83 -19.52 6.07 -1.11
C ARG A 83 -18.77 4.73 -1.01
N LEU A 84 -18.06 4.35 -2.08
CA LEU A 84 -17.25 3.13 -2.10
C LEU A 84 -16.12 3.20 -1.07
N ARG A 85 -15.39 4.31 -1.00
CA ARG A 85 -14.34 4.52 0.02
C ARG A 85 -14.89 4.35 1.43
N ARG A 86 -15.99 5.04 1.75
CA ARG A 86 -16.62 4.96 3.08
C ARG A 86 -17.09 3.56 3.43
N ASN A 87 -17.61 2.80 2.47
CA ASN A 87 -18.05 1.43 2.72
C ASN A 87 -16.89 0.52 3.12
N VAL A 88 -15.74 0.66 2.47
CA VAL A 88 -14.54 -0.07 2.83
C VAL A 88 -13.99 0.39 4.18
N GLU A 89 -13.93 1.70 4.43
CA GLU A 89 -13.54 2.24 5.74
C GLU A 89 -14.43 1.69 6.86
N LYS A 90 -15.74 1.58 6.63
CA LYS A 90 -16.68 0.98 7.59
C LYS A 90 -16.38 -0.50 7.86
N ILE A 91 -16.07 -1.29 6.82
CA ILE A 91 -15.70 -2.70 6.97
C ILE A 91 -14.42 -2.82 7.79
N ILE A 92 -13.39 -2.04 7.44
CA ILE A 92 -12.10 -2.02 8.14
C ILE A 92 -12.28 -1.60 9.60
N ALA A 93 -13.10 -0.59 9.88
CA ALA A 93 -13.39 -0.14 11.23
C ALA A 93 -14.15 -1.20 12.05
N ARG A 94 -15.13 -1.88 11.44
CA ARG A 94 -15.88 -2.98 12.08
C ARG A 94 -14.97 -4.15 12.43
N GLU A 95 -14.06 -4.49 11.52
CA GLU A 95 -13.13 -5.62 11.67
C GLU A 95 -11.82 -5.22 12.38
N ALA A 96 -11.68 -4.00 12.88
CA ALA A 96 -10.40 -3.52 13.44
C ALA A 96 -9.91 -4.38 14.63
N LYS A 97 -10.83 -4.93 15.43
CA LYS A 97 -10.51 -5.80 16.57
C LYS A 97 -10.23 -7.25 16.15
N THR A 98 -10.95 -7.77 15.16
CA THR A 98 -10.84 -9.17 14.72
C THR A 98 -9.73 -9.36 13.68
N ARG A 99 -9.47 -8.34 12.85
CA ARG A 99 -8.48 -8.31 11.78
C ARG A 99 -7.66 -7.02 11.86
N PRO A 100 -6.73 -6.90 12.83
CA PRO A 100 -5.94 -5.68 13.01
C PRO A 100 -5.02 -5.39 11.81
N LYS A 101 -4.56 -6.41 11.07
CA LYS A 101 -3.67 -6.23 9.91
C LYS A 101 -4.31 -5.38 8.80
N SER A 102 -5.60 -5.53 8.51
CA SER A 102 -6.28 -4.73 7.48
C SER A 102 -6.41 -3.27 7.90
N PHE A 103 -6.63 -3.00 9.18
CA PHE A 103 -6.64 -1.65 9.72
C PHE A 103 -5.28 -0.96 9.58
N TRP A 104 -4.20 -1.62 10.01
CA TRP A 104 -2.85 -1.05 9.91
C TRP A 104 -2.38 -0.89 8.47
N THR A 105 -2.74 -1.82 7.58
CA THR A 105 -2.46 -1.71 6.15
C THR A 105 -3.16 -0.49 5.54
N TYR A 106 -4.44 -0.30 5.88
CA TYR A 106 -5.19 0.88 5.45
C TYR A 106 -4.57 2.17 5.99
N LEU A 107 -4.28 2.23 7.29
CA LEU A 107 -3.68 3.40 7.92
C LEU A 107 -2.34 3.75 7.27
N LYS A 108 -1.46 2.77 7.08
CA LYS A 108 -0.18 2.94 6.38
C LYS A 108 -0.39 3.54 4.99
N SER A 109 -1.33 3.01 4.19
CA SER A 109 -1.61 3.55 2.86
C SER A 109 -2.09 5.00 2.85
N ARG A 110 -2.60 5.51 3.97
CA ARG A 110 -3.09 6.90 4.14
C ARG A 110 -2.04 7.83 4.72
N THR A 111 -1.12 7.32 5.53
CA THR A 111 -0.09 8.11 6.22
C THR A 111 1.26 8.08 5.52
N THR A 112 1.53 7.11 4.65
CA THR A 112 2.76 7.08 3.87
C THR A 112 2.78 8.23 2.86
N SER A 113 3.65 9.20 3.10
CA SER A 113 4.05 10.15 2.08
C SER A 113 4.73 9.41 0.93
N ARG A 114 4.39 9.78 -0.31
CA ARG A 114 5.16 9.32 -1.47
C ARG A 114 6.53 9.98 -1.41
N GLU A 115 7.57 9.26 -1.83
CA GLU A 115 8.89 9.87 -2.01
C GLU A 115 8.77 11.06 -2.97
N SER A 116 9.31 12.21 -2.55
CA SER A 116 9.24 13.46 -3.30
C SER A 116 10.08 13.39 -4.58
N VAL A 117 11.21 12.69 -4.51
CA VAL A 117 12.20 12.57 -5.58
C VAL A 117 12.53 11.09 -5.77
N SER A 118 12.43 10.60 -7.00
CA SER A 118 12.81 9.23 -7.33
C SER A 118 14.33 9.03 -7.20
N PRO A 119 14.82 7.80 -6.99
CA PRO A 119 16.26 7.52 -7.02
C PRO A 119 16.92 8.09 -8.26
N LEU A 120 18.01 8.84 -8.06
CA LEU A 120 18.86 9.37 -9.12
C LEU A 120 20.03 8.43 -9.36
N GLU A 121 20.55 8.42 -10.59
CA GLU A 121 21.75 7.66 -10.94
C GLU A 121 22.99 8.48 -10.61
N LYS A 122 23.90 7.89 -9.85
CA LYS A 122 25.21 8.46 -9.52
C LYS A 122 26.18 8.24 -10.68
N ASP A 123 27.30 8.95 -10.68
CA ASP A 123 28.36 8.81 -11.70
C ASP A 123 28.95 7.39 -11.80
N ASN A 124 28.83 6.59 -10.75
CA ASN A 124 29.27 5.18 -10.71
C ASN A 124 28.20 4.19 -11.22
N GLY A 125 27.04 4.67 -11.67
CA GLY A 125 25.92 3.85 -12.15
C GLY A 125 25.02 3.27 -11.04
N GLU A 126 25.27 3.59 -9.77
CA GLU A 126 24.40 3.17 -8.65
C GLU A 126 23.25 4.16 -8.43
N LEU A 127 22.11 3.66 -7.95
CA LEU A 127 20.97 4.50 -7.59
C LEU A 127 21.11 5.04 -6.15
N THR A 128 20.70 6.28 -5.95
CA THR A 128 20.62 6.92 -4.62
C THR A 128 19.52 6.26 -3.77
N ASN A 129 19.82 5.95 -2.52
CA ASN A 129 18.87 5.33 -1.58
C ASN A 129 18.42 6.29 -0.47
N THR A 130 19.15 7.38 -0.26
CA THR A 130 18.84 8.38 0.77
C THR A 130 18.60 9.75 0.17
N ASP A 131 17.82 10.58 0.86
CA ASP A 131 17.56 11.95 0.43
C ASP A 131 18.83 12.82 0.43
N GLY A 132 19.83 12.49 1.27
CA GLY A 132 21.14 13.15 1.26
C GLY A 132 21.91 12.87 -0.03
N GLU A 133 22.00 11.60 -0.45
CA GLU A 133 22.64 11.24 -1.71
C GLU A 133 21.92 11.86 -2.92
N LYS A 134 20.58 11.95 -2.88
CA LYS A 134 19.79 12.62 -3.92
C LYS A 134 20.16 14.11 -4.03
N ALA A 135 20.35 14.79 -2.91
CA ALA A 135 20.74 16.21 -2.89
C ALA A 135 22.14 16.42 -3.47
N GLU A 136 23.11 15.57 -3.09
CA GLU A 136 24.48 15.66 -3.62
C GLU A 136 24.54 15.47 -5.13
N VAL A 137 23.82 14.48 -5.67
CA VAL A 137 23.74 14.27 -7.13
C VAL A 137 23.07 15.46 -7.82
N GLN A 138 22.03 16.06 -7.22
CA GLN A 138 21.41 17.25 -7.77
C GLN A 138 22.37 18.46 -7.80
N ASP A 139 23.12 18.68 -6.73
CA ASP A 139 24.10 19.77 -6.66
C ASP A 139 25.20 19.60 -7.71
N ILE A 140 25.72 18.37 -7.89
CA ILE A 140 26.72 18.06 -8.92
C ILE A 140 26.15 18.29 -10.32
N LEU A 141 24.94 17.77 -10.62
CA LEU A 141 24.30 17.97 -11.92
C LEU A 141 24.07 19.44 -12.21
N LEU A 142 23.63 20.21 -11.21
CA LEU A 142 23.41 21.66 -11.35
C LEU A 142 24.73 22.38 -11.67
N ILE A 143 25.83 22.04 -11.00
CA ILE A 143 27.16 22.60 -11.28
C ILE A 143 27.61 22.23 -12.70
N SER A 144 27.37 21.00 -13.16
CA SER A 144 27.82 20.55 -14.50
C SER A 144 27.14 21.26 -15.68
N ILE A 145 25.99 21.91 -15.44
CA ILE A 145 25.21 22.63 -16.46
C ILE A 145 25.67 24.10 -16.59
N TYR A 146 26.42 24.62 -15.62
CA TYR A 146 26.97 25.98 -15.60
C TYR A 146 28.45 26.02 -16.01
#